data_AF-A0A6C0KK98-F1
#
_entry.id   AF-A0A6C0KK98-F1
#
_cell.length_a   1.000
_cell.length_b   1.000
_cell.length_c   1.000
_cell.angle_alpha   90.00
_cell.angle_beta   90.00
_cell.angle_gamma   90.00
#
_symmetry.space_group_name_H-M   'P 1'
#
loop_
_entity.id
_entity.type
_entity.pdbx_description
1 polymer ?
#
loop_
_entity_poly.entity_id
_entity_poly.type
_entity_poly.pdbx_seq_one_letter_code
_entity_poly.pdbx_strand_id
1 'polypeptide(L)'
;MPSFHILIPSIGRPSLQRLINSLLPQLHECDHITIVFDGVDIPVLNIKEARCQIHIYRQTPNLGFWGHVIRNKYANKIERTEFVMHADDDDMYIDGAFGKLRLLCKRDDTLYIAKIIDCFGNIMPPGNYVREGVINTACGIIPYDLNTSAIWTRRFGGDGAFYRAIADQANHIEFLDFAIYKSRDA
;
A
#
# COMPACT_ATOMS: atom_id res chain seq x y z
N MET A 1 -3.66 -3.02 -19.22
CA MET A 1 -4.54 -2.79 -18.06
C MET A 1 -3.61 -2.59 -16.88
N PRO A 2 -3.78 -1.53 -16.07
CA PRO A 2 -2.90 -1.26 -14.94
C PRO A 2 -2.75 -2.48 -14.02
N SER A 3 -1.51 -2.80 -13.68
CA SER A 3 -1.09 -3.86 -12.76
C SER A 3 -0.58 -3.26 -11.45
N PHE A 4 -0.94 -3.89 -10.32
CA PHE A 4 -0.60 -3.40 -8.98
C PHE A 4 0.17 -4.43 -8.17
N HIS A 5 1.18 -3.97 -7.43
CA HIS A 5 1.86 -4.73 -6.38
C HIS A 5 1.55 -4.12 -5.01
N ILE A 6 0.88 -4.86 -4.14
CA ILE A 6 0.56 -4.43 -2.78
C ILE A 6 1.58 -5.03 -1.80
N LEU A 7 2.37 -4.18 -1.14
CA LEU A 7 3.32 -4.59 -0.11
C LEU A 7 2.74 -4.38 1.29
N ILE A 8 2.66 -5.46 2.06
CA ILE A 8 2.00 -5.54 3.38
C ILE A 8 2.98 -6.06 4.43
N PRO A 9 3.61 -5.16 5.22
CA PRO A 9 4.27 -5.55 6.45
C PRO A 9 3.24 -6.02 7.49
N SER A 10 3.50 -7.13 8.16
CA SER A 10 2.61 -7.65 9.20
C SER A 10 3.37 -8.18 10.41
N ILE A 11 2.74 -8.10 11.58
CA ILE A 11 3.18 -8.80 12.79
C ILE A 11 2.31 -10.02 13.10
N GLY A 12 1.55 -10.53 12.12
CA GLY A 12 0.70 -11.72 12.29
C GLY A 12 -0.65 -11.43 12.93
N ARG A 13 -1.18 -10.21 12.80
CA ARG A 13 -2.47 -9.85 13.39
C ARG A 13 -3.63 -10.59 12.72
N PRO A 14 -4.66 -11.03 13.47
CA PRO A 14 -5.87 -11.61 12.88
C PRO A 14 -6.58 -10.66 11.89
N SER A 15 -6.42 -9.34 12.05
CA SER A 15 -6.96 -8.33 11.14
C SER A 15 -6.41 -8.42 9.71
N LEU A 16 -5.25 -9.06 9.50
CA LEU A 16 -4.67 -9.25 8.17
C LEU A 16 -5.62 -10.04 7.27
N GLN A 17 -6.35 -11.03 7.81
CA GLN A 17 -7.32 -11.78 7.02
C GLN A 17 -8.46 -10.89 6.51
N ARG A 18 -8.86 -9.88 7.27
CA ARG A 18 -9.88 -8.91 6.84
C ARG A 18 -9.36 -8.05 5.68
N LEU A 19 -8.12 -7.58 5.75
CA LEU A 19 -7.46 -6.89 4.64
C LEU A 19 -7.46 -7.78 3.39
N ILE A 20 -6.98 -9.03 3.51
CA ILE A 20 -6.94 -9.99 2.40
C ILE A 20 -8.33 -10.20 1.79
N ASN A 21 -9.35 -10.40 2.61
CA ASN A 21 -10.72 -10.60 2.13
C ASN A 21 -11.25 -9.38 1.34
N SER A 22 -10.84 -8.16 1.70
CA SER A 22 -11.20 -6.95 0.95
C SER A 22 -10.42 -6.78 -0.36
N LEU A 23 -9.21 -7.34 -0.45
CA LEU A 23 -8.33 -7.25 -1.60
C LEU A 23 -8.65 -8.29 -2.68
N LEU A 24 -8.67 -9.58 -2.31
CA LEU A 24 -8.66 -10.68 -3.28
C LEU A 24 -9.77 -10.62 -4.34
N PRO A 25 -11.04 -10.26 -4.02
CA PRO A 25 -12.09 -10.18 -5.02
C PRO A 25 -11.85 -9.11 -6.11
N GLN A 26 -10.97 -8.14 -5.85
CA GLN A 26 -10.75 -6.98 -6.72
C GLN A 26 -9.46 -7.09 -7.56
N LEU A 27 -8.63 -8.11 -7.31
CA LEU A 27 -7.36 -8.32 -7.99
C LEU A 27 -7.48 -9.31 -9.15
N HIS A 28 -6.55 -9.17 -10.09
CA HIS A 28 -6.46 -9.97 -11.31
C HIS A 28 -5.09 -10.67 -11.40
N GLU A 29 -4.92 -11.52 -12.41
CA GLU A 29 -3.73 -12.36 -12.60
C GLU A 29 -2.44 -11.55 -12.81
N CYS A 30 -2.55 -10.30 -13.27
CA CYS A 30 -1.42 -9.38 -13.43
C CYS A 30 -1.03 -8.66 -12.14
N ASP A 31 -1.78 -8.83 -11.05
CA ASP A 31 -1.52 -8.18 -9.77
C ASP A 31 -0.75 -9.09 -8.83
N HIS A 32 -0.08 -8.46 -7.87
CA HIS A 32 0.77 -9.12 -6.90
C HIS A 32 0.48 -8.61 -5.50
N ILE A 33 0.52 -9.52 -4.52
CA ILE A 33 0.56 -9.19 -3.09
C ILE A 33 1.87 -9.74 -2.54
N THR A 34 2.61 -8.91 -1.81
CA THR A 34 3.70 -9.37 -0.94
C THR A 34 3.34 -9.12 0.51
N ILE A 35 3.29 -10.19 1.31
CA ILE A 35 3.08 -10.13 2.76
C ILE A 35 4.39 -10.51 3.45
N VAL A 36 4.88 -9.64 4.32
CA VAL A 36 6.12 -9.90 5.08
C VAL A 36 5.83 -9.90 6.56
N PHE A 37 6.01 -11.05 7.20
CA PHE A 37 5.84 -11.25 8.63
C PHE A 37 7.11 -10.89 9.40
N ASP A 38 7.08 -9.80 10.15
CA ASP A 38 8.27 -9.22 10.81
C ASP A 38 8.51 -9.78 12.22
N GLY A 39 9.40 -10.77 12.31
CA GLY A 39 9.82 -11.39 13.57
C GLY A 39 8.80 -12.36 14.17
N VAL A 40 7.80 -12.79 13.40
CA VAL A 40 6.77 -13.74 13.84
C VAL A 40 6.67 -14.92 12.87
N ASP A 41 6.02 -16.01 13.32
CA ASP A 41 5.68 -17.12 12.44
C ASP A 41 4.55 -16.72 11.47
N ILE A 42 4.50 -17.39 10.32
CA ILE A 42 3.48 -17.16 9.30
C ILE A 42 2.18 -17.81 9.77
N PRO A 43 1.10 -17.06 10.03
CA PRO A 43 -0.19 -17.63 10.36
C PRO A 43 -0.83 -18.30 9.14
N VAL A 44 -1.83 -19.15 9.39
CA VAL A 44 -2.65 -19.71 8.32
C VAL A 44 -3.54 -18.58 7.77
N LEU A 45 -3.37 -18.28 6.48
CA LEU A 45 -4.20 -17.33 5.75
C LEU A 45 -5.14 -18.07 4.78
N ASN A 46 -6.39 -17.63 4.70
CA ASN A 46 -7.30 -18.07 3.65
C ASN A 46 -7.08 -17.22 2.40
N ILE A 47 -6.42 -17.81 1.40
CA ILE A 47 -6.11 -17.19 0.10
C ILE A 47 -6.67 -17.99 -1.08
N LYS A 48 -7.64 -18.88 -0.84
CA LYS A 48 -8.14 -19.84 -1.85
C LYS A 48 -8.78 -19.18 -3.08
N GLU A 49 -9.30 -17.97 -2.91
CA GLU A 49 -9.98 -17.21 -3.97
C GLU A 49 -9.03 -16.27 -4.73
N ALA A 50 -7.73 -16.32 -4.44
CA ALA A 50 -6.75 -15.46 -5.06
C ALA A 50 -6.64 -15.74 -6.57
N ARG A 51 -6.82 -14.68 -7.36
CA ARG A 51 -6.49 -14.66 -8.80
C ARG A 51 -5.11 -14.07 -9.07
N CYS A 52 -4.63 -13.23 -8.16
CA CYS A 52 -3.32 -12.59 -8.20
C CYS A 52 -2.21 -13.52 -7.68
N GLN A 53 -0.96 -13.14 -7.94
CA GLN A 53 0.20 -13.80 -7.35
C GLN A 53 0.37 -13.35 -5.89
N ILE A 54 0.60 -14.30 -4.97
CA ILE A 54 0.81 -13.99 -3.54
C ILE A 54 2.17 -14.51 -3.11
N HIS A 55 2.98 -13.59 -2.60
CA HIS A 55 4.32 -13.83 -2.07
C HIS A 55 4.29 -13.66 -0.55
N ILE A 56 4.68 -14.70 0.19
CA ILE A 56 4.70 -14.66 1.65
C ILE A 56 6.12 -14.88 2.14
N TYR A 57 6.62 -13.93 2.92
CA TYR A 57 7.96 -14.00 3.51
C TYR A 57 7.90 -13.91 5.03
N ARG A 58 8.82 -14.64 5.66
CA ARG A 58 9.19 -14.42 7.06
C ARG A 58 10.45 -13.57 7.12
N GLN A 59 10.41 -12.49 7.89
CA GLN A 59 11.57 -11.66 8.20
C GLN A 59 12.08 -11.99 9.61
N THR A 60 13.35 -12.43 9.70
CA THR A 60 14.06 -12.63 10.96
C THR A 60 15.45 -11.97 10.86
N PRO A 61 15.91 -11.20 11.87
CA PRO A 61 15.19 -10.79 13.09
C PRO A 61 14.06 -9.78 12.81
N ASN A 62 13.26 -9.46 13.85
CA ASN A 62 12.29 -8.37 13.82
C ASN A 62 13.01 -7.04 13.51
N LEU A 63 12.52 -6.30 12.52
CA LEU A 63 13.07 -5.01 12.10
C LEU A 63 12.33 -3.81 12.70
N GLY A 64 11.06 -3.99 13.09
CA GLY A 64 10.27 -3.04 13.86
C GLY A 64 9.79 -1.83 13.05
N PHE A 65 9.47 -0.74 13.76
CA PHE A 65 9.05 0.55 13.21
C PHE A 65 7.82 0.46 12.29
N TRP A 66 6.75 -0.20 12.75
CA TRP A 66 5.44 -0.24 12.07
C TRP A 66 5.52 -0.58 10.57
N GLY A 67 6.45 -1.47 10.20
CA GLY A 67 6.63 -1.92 8.82
C GLY A 67 7.48 -1.03 7.92
N HIS A 68 7.96 0.13 8.38
CA HIS A 68 8.74 1.06 7.54
C HIS A 68 10.03 0.40 7.02
N VAL A 69 10.74 -0.30 7.90
CA VAL A 69 12.01 -0.97 7.54
C VAL A 69 11.75 -2.12 6.58
N ILE A 70 10.61 -2.81 6.72
CA ILE A 70 10.16 -3.84 5.78
C ILE A 70 9.91 -3.23 4.40
N ARG A 71 9.16 -2.12 4.33
CA ARG A 71 8.87 -1.43 3.07
C ARG A 71 10.17 -1.06 2.34
N ASN A 72 11.15 -0.49 3.05
CA ASN A 72 12.46 -0.18 2.47
C ASN A 72 13.22 -1.44 2.02
N LYS A 73 13.25 -2.50 2.83
CA LYS A 73 14.03 -3.73 2.57
C LYS A 73 13.47 -4.54 1.40
N TYR A 74 12.16 -4.51 1.19
CA TYR A 74 11.47 -5.31 0.18
C TYR A 74 11.05 -4.51 -1.05
N ALA A 75 11.19 -3.18 -1.06
CA ALA A 75 10.81 -2.33 -2.20
C ALA A 75 11.44 -2.72 -3.54
N ASN A 76 12.62 -3.36 -3.55
CA ASN A 76 13.29 -3.86 -4.75
C ASN A 76 13.28 -5.39 -4.89
N LYS A 77 12.55 -6.09 -4.01
CA LYS A 77 12.41 -7.56 -4.01
C LYS A 77 11.03 -8.02 -4.48
N ILE A 78 10.12 -7.07 -4.63
CA ILE A 78 8.78 -7.30 -5.13
C ILE A 78 8.81 -7.45 -6.65
N GLU A 79 7.91 -8.29 -7.18
CA GLU A 79 7.72 -8.45 -8.62
C GLU A 79 7.35 -7.14 -9.31
N ARG A 80 7.86 -6.95 -10.53
CA ARG A 80 7.58 -5.74 -11.32
C ARG A 80 6.13 -5.72 -11.80
N THR A 81 5.45 -4.64 -11.47
CA THR A 81 4.13 -4.24 -12.00
C THR A 81 4.23 -2.78 -12.45
N GLU A 82 3.15 -2.18 -12.98
CA GLU A 82 3.13 -0.74 -13.28
C GLU A 82 3.19 0.10 -12.00
N PHE A 83 2.44 -0.31 -10.97
CA PHE A 83 2.31 0.46 -9.75
C PHE A 83 2.53 -0.36 -8.48
N VAL A 84 3.19 0.25 -7.50
CA VAL A 84 3.34 -0.26 -6.14
C VAL A 84 2.41 0.52 -5.21
N MET A 85 1.75 -0.22 -4.33
CA MET A 85 0.88 0.30 -3.28
C MET A 85 1.33 -0.31 -1.94
N HIS A 86 1.12 0.43 -0.86
CA HIS A 86 1.44 -0.03 0.50
C HIS A 86 0.16 -0.12 1.31
N ALA A 87 0.09 -1.10 2.20
CA ALA A 87 -1.05 -1.29 3.09
C ALA A 87 -0.57 -1.67 4.50
N ASP A 88 -1.39 -1.37 5.50
CA ASP A 88 -1.20 -1.76 6.89
C ASP A 88 -2.07 -3.00 7.20
N ASP A 89 -1.57 -3.94 8.01
CA ASP A 89 -2.17 -5.27 8.22
C ASP A 89 -3.44 -5.28 9.08
N ASP A 90 -3.95 -4.12 9.42
CA ASP A 90 -5.15 -3.92 10.23
C ASP A 90 -6.25 -3.11 9.54
N ASP A 91 -6.08 -2.75 8.28
CA ASP A 91 -7.00 -1.91 7.53
C ASP A 91 -7.76 -2.70 6.43
N MET A 92 -8.45 -2.02 5.50
CA MET A 92 -9.18 -2.66 4.39
C MET A 92 -9.29 -1.76 3.15
N TYR A 93 -9.37 -2.39 1.97
CA TYR A 93 -9.73 -1.69 0.73
C TYR A 93 -11.25 -1.58 0.60
N ILE A 94 -11.72 -0.48 0.00
CA ILE A 94 -13.13 -0.26 -0.31
C ILE A 94 -13.53 -1.09 -1.54
N ASP A 95 -14.73 -1.65 -1.53
CA ASP A 95 -15.26 -2.41 -2.66
C ASP A 95 -15.31 -1.57 -3.95
N GLY A 96 -14.81 -2.15 -5.04
CA GLY A 96 -14.72 -1.50 -6.35
C GLY A 96 -13.57 -0.49 -6.49
N ALA A 97 -12.74 -0.31 -5.46
CA ALA A 97 -11.58 0.59 -5.51
C ALA A 97 -10.65 0.28 -6.68
N PHE A 98 -10.24 -0.99 -6.85
CA PHE A 98 -9.32 -1.36 -7.92
C PHE A 98 -9.95 -1.25 -9.31
N GLY A 99 -11.28 -1.42 -9.43
CA GLY A 99 -12.00 -1.14 -10.68
C GLY A 99 -11.83 0.32 -11.10
N LYS A 100 -12.00 1.27 -10.17
CA LYS A 100 -11.78 2.70 -10.41
C LYS A 100 -10.31 3.02 -10.69
N LEU A 101 -9.38 2.45 -9.91
CA LEU A 101 -7.94 2.65 -10.13
C LEU A 101 -7.52 2.20 -11.53
N ARG A 102 -8.00 1.05 -12.02
CA ARG A 102 -7.71 0.59 -13.38
C ARG A 102 -8.25 1.51 -14.47
N LEU A 103 -9.34 2.24 -14.20
CA LEU A 103 -9.91 3.21 -15.15
C LEU A 103 -9.13 4.52 -15.18
N LEU A 104 -8.52 4.93 -14.07
CA LEU A 104 -7.92 6.25 -13.92
C LEU A 104 -6.39 6.24 -13.97
N CYS A 105 -5.74 5.26 -13.34
CA CYS A 105 -4.29 5.17 -13.26
C CYS A 105 -3.70 4.58 -14.55
N LYS A 106 -3.68 5.36 -15.64
CA LYS A 106 -3.28 4.90 -16.98
C LYS A 106 -1.83 5.17 -17.34
N ARG A 107 -1.19 6.09 -16.63
CA ARG A 107 0.18 6.52 -16.90
C ARG A 107 1.11 6.00 -15.82
N ASP A 108 2.05 5.15 -16.21
CA ASP A 108 3.06 4.54 -15.35
C ASP A 108 4.19 5.51 -14.97
N ASP A 109 4.15 6.77 -15.43
CA ASP A 109 5.05 7.86 -15.05
C ASP A 109 4.46 8.84 -14.01
N THR A 110 3.23 8.58 -13.57
CA THR A 110 2.44 9.49 -12.73
C THR A 110 2.24 8.89 -11.35
N LEU A 111 2.54 9.67 -10.32
CA LEU A 111 2.16 9.37 -8.94
C LEU A 111 0.68 9.71 -8.76
N TYR A 112 -0.17 8.71 -8.49
CA TYR A 112 -1.55 8.99 -8.10
C TYR A 112 -1.68 8.95 -6.58
N ILE A 113 -2.39 9.94 -6.04
CA ILE A 113 -2.71 10.05 -4.62
C ILE A 113 -4.22 9.92 -4.46
N ALA A 114 -4.67 8.76 -4.01
CA ALA A 114 -6.05 8.48 -3.69
C ALA A 114 -6.42 8.94 -2.29
N LYS A 115 -7.72 9.08 -2.03
CA LYS A 115 -8.21 9.33 -0.68
C LYS A 115 -8.27 8.02 0.12
N ILE A 116 -8.24 8.16 1.44
CA ILE A 116 -8.58 7.12 2.39
C ILE A 116 -9.57 7.67 3.43
N ILE A 117 -10.24 6.78 4.15
CA ILE A 117 -11.03 7.10 5.33
C ILE A 117 -10.21 6.67 6.55
N ASP A 118 -9.81 7.62 7.41
CA ASP A 118 -9.02 7.30 8.61
C ASP A 118 -9.86 6.64 9.72
N CYS A 119 -9.22 6.28 10.84
CA CYS A 119 -9.88 5.62 11.97
C CYS A 119 -10.94 6.47 12.69
N PHE A 120 -11.01 7.77 12.39
CA PHE A 120 -12.00 8.71 12.91
C PHE A 120 -13.07 9.07 11.87
N GLY A 121 -13.01 8.47 10.67
CA GLY A 121 -13.94 8.74 9.58
C GLY A 121 -13.59 9.95 8.71
N ASN A 122 -12.42 10.57 8.91
CA ASN A 122 -11.98 11.70 8.08
C ASN A 122 -11.44 11.22 6.73
N ILE A 123 -11.60 12.06 5.70
CA ILE A 123 -11.02 11.81 4.39
C ILE A 123 -9.61 12.40 4.31
N MET A 124 -8.61 11.58 4.01
CA MET A 124 -7.20 11.99 3.86
C MET A 124 -6.65 11.66 2.47
N PRO A 125 -5.81 12.52 1.85
CA PRO A 125 -5.52 13.89 2.27
C PRO A 125 -6.74 14.82 2.08
N PRO A 126 -6.91 15.86 2.92
CA PRO A 126 -8.05 16.77 2.84
C PRO A 126 -8.00 17.71 1.63
N GLY A 127 -6.88 17.73 0.89
CA GLY A 127 -6.72 18.53 -0.33
C GLY A 127 -5.71 17.90 -1.28
N ASN A 128 -5.36 18.64 -2.32
CA ASN A 128 -4.44 18.20 -3.38
C ASN A 128 -3.01 18.60 -3.04
N TYR A 129 -2.50 18.09 -1.91
CA TYR A 129 -1.13 18.34 -1.47
C TYR A 129 -0.60 17.18 -0.62
N VAL A 130 0.71 17.02 -0.62
CA VAL A 130 1.43 16.05 0.21
C VAL A 130 2.09 16.81 1.37
N ARG A 131 1.75 16.45 2.61
CA ARG A 131 2.37 17.01 3.81
C ARG A 131 2.38 15.97 4.93
N GLU A 132 3.36 16.09 5.82
CA GLU A 132 3.47 15.22 6.99
C GLU A 132 2.23 15.38 7.89
N GLY A 133 1.69 14.25 8.36
CA GLY A 133 0.46 14.22 9.18
C GLY A 133 -0.84 14.44 8.42
N VAL A 134 -0.83 14.57 7.08
CA VAL A 134 -2.06 14.70 6.28
C VAL A 134 -2.16 13.70 5.12
N ILE A 135 -1.19 12.80 4.99
CA ILE A 135 -1.18 11.70 4.03
C ILE A 135 -0.94 10.41 4.81
N ASN A 136 -1.43 9.30 4.29
CA ASN A 136 -1.33 7.98 4.91
C ASN A 136 -0.60 6.99 3.99
N THR A 137 -0.01 5.96 4.58
CA THR A 137 0.60 4.78 3.93
C THR A 137 -0.15 4.29 2.68
N ALA A 138 -1.48 4.23 2.71
CA ALA A 138 -2.29 3.64 1.63
C ALA A 138 -2.76 4.64 0.57
N CYS A 139 -2.38 5.92 0.67
CA CYS A 139 -2.82 6.93 -0.30
C CYS A 139 -2.20 6.77 -1.68
N GLY A 140 -0.98 6.23 -1.78
CA GLY A 140 -0.21 6.25 -3.03
C GLY A 140 -0.43 5.05 -3.94
N ILE A 141 -0.55 5.35 -5.24
CA ILE A 141 -0.39 4.42 -6.35
C ILE A 141 0.86 4.90 -7.09
N ILE A 142 1.98 4.23 -6.81
CA ILE A 142 3.32 4.75 -7.08
C ILE A 142 3.91 4.00 -8.27
N PRO A 143 4.38 4.66 -9.33
CA PRO A 143 5.17 4.01 -10.37
C PRO A 143 6.24 3.09 -9.78
N TYR A 144 6.38 1.88 -10.31
CA TYR A 144 7.29 0.87 -9.74
C TYR A 144 8.72 1.40 -9.54
N ASP A 145 9.27 2.08 -10.54
CA ASP A 145 10.64 2.61 -10.47
C ASP A 145 10.75 3.75 -9.44
N LEU A 146 9.68 4.53 -9.28
CA LEU A 146 9.63 5.63 -8.32
C LEU A 146 9.57 5.11 -6.87
N ASN A 147 8.96 3.95 -6.61
CA ASN A 147 8.81 3.39 -5.25
C ASN A 147 10.14 3.22 -4.49
N THR A 148 11.24 2.98 -5.20
CA THR A 148 12.57 2.79 -4.59
C THR A 148 13.38 4.09 -4.45
N SER A 149 12.87 5.21 -4.97
CA SER A 149 13.57 6.50 -4.99
C SER A 149 13.51 7.27 -3.66
N ALA A 150 12.70 6.79 -2.71
CA ALA A 150 12.56 7.37 -1.38
C ALA A 150 12.58 6.30 -0.29
N ILE A 151 12.77 6.74 0.95
CA ILE A 151 12.82 5.85 2.12
C ILE A 151 11.69 6.17 3.10
N TRP A 152 11.10 5.13 3.65
CA TRP A 152 10.21 5.21 4.80
C TRP A 152 11.05 5.54 6.04
N THR A 153 11.00 6.79 6.46
CA THR A 153 11.78 7.25 7.63
C THR A 153 11.15 6.74 8.93
N ARG A 154 11.89 6.77 10.04
CA ARG A 154 11.38 6.38 11.36
C ARG A 154 10.55 7.48 12.05
N ARG A 155 10.38 8.64 11.40
CA ARG A 155 9.74 9.83 11.96
C ARG A 155 8.24 9.82 11.62
N PHE A 156 7.38 10.03 12.63
CA PHE A 156 5.92 10.24 12.48
C PHE A 156 5.21 9.29 11.50
N GLY A 157 5.38 7.97 11.61
CA GLY A 157 4.73 7.01 10.69
C GLY A 157 5.39 6.89 9.30
N GLY A 158 6.40 7.72 8.99
CA GLY A 158 7.28 7.57 7.83
C GLY A 158 6.67 7.91 6.47
N ASP A 159 5.35 7.75 6.33
CA ASP A 159 4.51 8.05 5.19
C ASP A 159 4.66 9.50 4.68
N GLY A 160 4.53 10.48 5.55
CA GLY A 160 4.58 11.89 5.17
C GLY A 160 5.92 12.31 4.56
N ALA A 161 7.03 11.79 5.11
CA ALA A 161 8.37 12.04 4.59
C ALA A 161 8.62 11.26 3.28
N PHE A 162 8.20 9.99 3.24
CA PHE A 162 8.30 9.15 2.06
C PHE A 162 7.54 9.77 0.87
N TYR A 163 6.26 10.09 1.05
CA TYR A 163 5.45 10.66 -0.03
C TYR A 163 5.93 12.02 -0.50
N ARG A 164 6.49 12.86 0.39
CA ARG A 164 7.08 14.13 -0.03
C ARG A 164 8.29 13.89 -0.96
N ALA A 165 9.20 13.00 -0.56
CA ALA A 165 10.37 12.67 -1.36
C ALA A 165 10.01 11.98 -2.69
N ILE A 166 8.95 11.15 -2.71
CA ILE A 166 8.40 10.55 -3.94
C ILE A 166 7.79 11.64 -4.84
N ALA A 167 6.99 12.55 -4.26
CA ALA A 167 6.35 13.65 -4.99
C ALA A 167 7.38 14.60 -5.62
N ASP A 168 8.47 14.92 -4.91
CA ASP A 168 9.55 15.78 -5.42
C ASP A 168 10.28 15.18 -6.64
N GLN A 169 10.19 13.85 -6.83
CA GLN A 169 10.82 13.11 -7.93
C GLN A 169 9.83 12.68 -9.02
N ALA A 170 8.52 12.80 -8.77
CA ALA A 170 7.50 12.42 -9.73
C ALA A 170 7.44 13.44 -10.87
N ASN A 171 7.38 12.95 -12.12
CA ASN A 171 7.16 13.81 -13.29
C ASN A 171 5.78 14.50 -13.22
N HIS A 172 4.79 13.75 -12.73
CA HIS A 172 3.42 14.19 -12.58
C HIS A 172 2.80 13.63 -11.30
N ILE A 173 1.91 14.42 -10.70
CA ILE A 173 1.12 14.03 -9.55
C ILE A 173 -0.35 14.26 -9.87
N GLU A 174 -1.17 13.23 -9.67
CA GLU A 174 -2.61 13.30 -9.84
C GLU A 174 -3.32 12.95 -8.54
N PHE A 175 -4.18 13.85 -8.06
CA PHE A 175 -4.97 13.61 -6.86
C PHE A 175 -6.36 13.11 -7.26
N LEU A 176 -6.70 11.91 -6.80
CA LEU A 176 -8.01 11.31 -7.03
C LEU A 176 -9.01 11.79 -5.98
N ASP A 177 -10.27 11.91 -6.35
CA ASP A 177 -11.35 12.50 -5.54
C ASP A 177 -12.18 11.45 -4.78
N PHE A 178 -11.78 10.17 -4.82
CA PHE A 178 -12.48 9.08 -4.15
C PHE A 178 -11.58 8.33 -3.17
N ALA A 179 -12.21 7.74 -2.16
CA ALA A 179 -11.53 6.89 -1.20
C ALA A 179 -11.37 5.46 -1.75
N ILE A 180 -10.20 4.87 -1.51
CA ILE A 180 -9.89 3.47 -1.87
C ILE A 180 -9.66 2.57 -0.67
N TYR A 181 -9.48 3.15 0.50
CA TYR A 181 -9.00 2.46 1.69
C TYR A 181 -9.71 3.01 2.92
N LYS A 182 -9.94 2.14 3.90
CA LYS A 182 -10.48 2.50 5.22
C LYS A 182 -9.55 1.96 6.29
N SER A 183 -9.05 2.85 7.13
CA SER A 183 -8.32 2.46 8.33
C SER A 183 -9.24 1.84 9.37
N ARG A 184 -8.72 0.94 10.20
CA ARG A 184 -9.47 0.33 11.31
C ARG A 184 -10.23 1.37 12.11
N ASP A 185 -11.42 1.02 12.58
CA ASP A 185 -12.13 1.89 13.53
C ASP A 185 -11.28 2.06 14.81
N ALA A 186 -11.34 3.24 15.43
CA ALA A 186 -10.56 3.61 16.62
C ALA A 186 -10.87 2.77 17.87
#